data_AF-A0A8J7PWS6-F1
#
_entry.id   AF-A0A8J7PWS6-F1
#
_cell.length_a   1.000
_cell.length_b   1.000
_cell.length_c   1.000
_cell.angle_alpha   90.00
_cell.angle_beta   90.00
_cell.angle_gamma   90.00
#
_symmetry.space_group_name_H-M   'P 1'
#
loop_
_entity.id
_entity.type
_entity.pdbx_description
1 polymer ?
#
loop_
_entity_poly.entity_id
_entity_poly.type
_entity_poly.pdbx_seq_one_letter_code
_entity_poly.pdbx_strand_id
1 'polypeptide(L)'
;FRDEVVDAIGKKNLVDVRSPDEFAGKLLAPAHLPQESAQRPGHIPHALNVPWAKAANEDGTFKSDDELRELYKEAGLDSSKSTIAYCRIGERSSHTWFALHELLGLNDVKNYDGSWTEYGSLVGVPVENPSAEKSENPSAEATK
;
A
#
# COMPACT_ATOMS: atom_id res chain seq x y z
N PHE A 1 -15.03 5.78 6.59
CA PHE A 1 -13.88 4.84 6.53
C PHE A 1 -12.55 5.58 6.63
N ARG A 2 -12.39 6.73 5.97
CA ARG A 2 -11.25 7.66 6.16
C ARG A 2 -10.74 7.77 7.61
N ASP A 3 -11.59 8.17 8.55
CA ASP A 3 -11.16 8.44 9.93
C ASP A 3 -10.61 7.18 10.60
N GLU A 4 -11.20 6.01 10.30
CA GLU A 4 -10.68 4.71 10.74
C GLU A 4 -9.27 4.45 10.21
N VAL A 5 -8.98 4.81 8.95
CA VAL A 5 -7.65 4.65 8.34
C VAL A 5 -6.62 5.53 9.03
N VAL A 6 -6.97 6.78 9.35
CA VAL A 6 -6.07 7.67 10.10
C VAL A 6 -5.82 7.13 11.51
N ASP A 7 -6.87 6.66 12.18
CA ASP A 7 -6.76 6.06 13.53
C ASP A 7 -5.97 4.75 13.55
N ALA A 8 -5.88 4.05 12.40
CA ALA A 8 -5.19 2.79 12.23
C ALA A 8 -3.66 2.92 12.13
N ILE A 9 -3.13 4.12 11.89
CA ILE A 9 -1.68 4.38 11.72
C ILE A 9 -0.92 3.88 12.96
N GLY A 10 0.07 3.00 12.71
CA GLY A 10 0.89 2.37 13.76
C GLY A 10 0.17 1.32 14.62
N LYS A 11 -1.15 1.11 14.44
CA LYS A 11 -1.97 0.18 15.24
C LYS A 11 -2.40 -1.07 14.45
N LYS A 12 -2.73 -0.91 13.17
CA LYS A 12 -3.13 -1.99 12.25
C LYS A 12 -2.08 -2.16 11.15
N ASN A 13 -2.14 -3.28 10.43
CA ASN A 13 -1.42 -3.38 9.17
C ASN A 13 -2.09 -2.48 8.13
N LEU A 14 -1.32 -1.61 7.50
CA LEU A 14 -1.74 -0.86 6.32
C LEU A 14 -0.96 -1.40 5.13
N VAL A 15 -1.63 -1.97 4.14
CA VAL A 15 -0.98 -2.61 2.98
C VAL A 15 -1.24 -1.76 1.73
N ASP A 16 -0.20 -1.06 1.29
CA ASP A 16 -0.19 -0.31 0.04
C ASP A 16 0.20 -1.24 -1.12
N VAL A 17 -0.74 -1.48 -2.03
CA VAL A 17 -0.55 -2.44 -3.14
C VAL A 17 -0.16 -1.77 -4.46
N ARG A 18 0.16 -0.47 -4.42
CA ARG A 18 0.66 0.28 -5.58
C ARG A 18 2.13 -0.06 -5.87
N SER A 19 2.65 0.46 -6.97
CA SER A 19 4.06 0.25 -7.33
C SER A 19 5.01 0.87 -6.29
N PRO A 20 6.27 0.38 -6.19
CA PRO A 20 7.26 0.95 -5.28
C PRO A 20 7.53 2.44 -5.53
N ASP A 21 7.43 2.92 -6.77
CA ASP A 21 7.65 4.33 -7.10
C ASP A 21 6.46 5.23 -6.71
N GLU A 22 5.22 4.72 -6.77
CA GLU A 22 4.05 5.41 -6.20
C GLU A 22 4.14 5.46 -4.68
N PHE A 23 4.48 4.34 -4.03
CA PHE A 23 4.66 4.25 -2.59
C PHE A 23 5.75 5.20 -2.10
N ALA A 24 6.92 5.21 -2.75
CA ALA A 24 8.03 6.10 -2.39
C ALA A 24 7.77 7.59 -2.69
N GLY A 25 6.68 7.91 -3.38
CA GLY A 25 6.31 9.28 -3.76
C GLY A 25 7.07 9.84 -4.96
N LYS A 26 7.77 9.00 -5.73
CA LYS A 26 8.41 9.43 -6.99
C LYS A 26 7.40 9.68 -8.10
N LEU A 27 6.28 8.94 -8.05
CA LEU A 27 5.16 9.08 -8.98
C LEU A 27 3.90 9.43 -8.19
N LEU A 28 3.16 10.42 -8.67
CA LEU A 28 1.87 10.80 -8.11
C LEU A 28 0.77 9.82 -8.53
N ALA A 29 0.73 9.52 -9.83
CA ALA A 29 -0.07 8.49 -10.49
C ALA A 29 0.53 8.22 -11.88
N PRO A 30 0.15 7.13 -12.58
CA PRO A 30 0.56 6.92 -13.96
C PRO A 30 0.11 8.07 -14.86
N ALA A 31 1.01 8.57 -15.73
CA ALA A 31 0.76 9.76 -16.55
C ALA A 31 -0.47 9.66 -17.48
N HIS A 32 -0.90 8.45 -17.81
CA HIS A 32 -2.05 8.18 -18.68
C HIS A 32 -3.40 8.10 -17.92
N LEU A 33 -3.41 8.22 -16.59
CA LEU A 33 -4.61 8.11 -15.73
C LEU A 33 -4.74 9.33 -14.81
N PRO A 34 -4.99 10.55 -15.34
CA PRO A 34 -5.06 11.77 -14.53
C PRO A 34 -6.19 11.75 -13.50
N GLN A 35 -7.28 11.02 -13.75
CA GLN A 35 -8.42 10.88 -12.83
C GLN A 35 -8.10 10.05 -11.59
N GLU A 36 -7.01 9.27 -11.60
CA GLU A 36 -6.53 8.48 -10.45
C GLU A 36 -5.40 9.18 -9.69
N SER A 37 -5.23 10.49 -9.92
CA SER A 37 -4.23 11.31 -9.23
C SER A 37 -4.69 11.76 -7.84
N ALA A 38 -3.75 12.22 -7.03
CA ALA A 38 -3.96 12.81 -5.71
C ALA A 38 -3.26 14.17 -5.61
N GLN A 39 -3.48 14.93 -4.53
CA GLN A 39 -2.79 16.21 -4.33
C GLN A 39 -1.35 16.04 -3.81
N ARG A 40 -1.03 14.91 -3.17
CA ARG A 40 0.29 14.62 -2.59
C ARG A 40 0.80 13.22 -3.00
N PRO A 41 2.09 13.08 -3.33
CA PRO A 41 2.71 11.77 -3.52
C PRO A 41 3.16 11.20 -2.17
N GLY A 42 3.46 9.88 -2.14
CA GLY A 42 3.89 9.16 -0.94
C GLY A 42 2.92 8.05 -0.55
N HIS A 43 2.92 7.68 0.72
CA HIS A 43 2.05 6.64 1.29
C HIS A 43 1.56 7.01 2.70
N ILE A 44 0.63 6.22 3.23
CA ILE A 44 0.14 6.36 4.61
C ILE A 44 1.27 5.92 5.56
N PRO A 45 1.58 6.66 6.64
CA PRO A 45 2.69 6.31 7.51
C PRO A 45 2.63 4.88 8.06
N HIS A 46 3.80 4.23 8.14
CA HIS A 46 3.97 2.83 8.56
C HIS A 46 3.31 1.78 7.63
N ALA A 47 2.86 2.16 6.43
CA ALA A 47 2.32 1.20 5.49
C ALA A 47 3.40 0.26 4.93
N LEU A 48 3.01 -0.99 4.70
CA LEU A 48 3.82 -2.01 4.03
C LEU A 48 3.55 -1.93 2.52
N ASN A 49 4.59 -1.97 1.70
CA ASN A 49 4.41 -2.01 0.24
C ASN A 49 4.45 -3.45 -0.30
N VAL A 50 3.30 -3.94 -0.75
CA VAL A 50 3.17 -5.25 -1.40
C VAL A 50 2.41 -5.07 -2.71
N PRO A 51 3.10 -4.80 -3.84
CA PRO A 51 2.45 -4.64 -5.13
C PRO A 51 1.55 -5.83 -5.46
N TRP A 52 0.28 -5.57 -5.81
CA TRP A 52 -0.76 -6.60 -5.93
C TRP A 52 -0.35 -7.77 -6.84
N ALA A 53 0.38 -7.48 -7.92
CA ALA A 53 0.82 -8.47 -8.91
C ALA A 53 1.78 -9.52 -8.33
N LYS A 54 2.44 -9.25 -7.19
CA LYS A 54 3.27 -10.25 -6.50
C LYS A 54 2.46 -11.42 -5.94
N ALA A 55 1.15 -11.24 -5.73
CA ALA A 55 0.25 -12.28 -5.26
C ALA A 55 -0.33 -13.15 -6.40
N ALA A 56 0.02 -12.87 -7.65
CA ALA A 56 -0.44 -13.61 -8.82
C ALA A 56 0.73 -14.29 -9.54
N ASN A 57 0.43 -15.40 -10.21
CA ASN A 57 1.32 -16.08 -11.16
C ASN A 57 1.26 -15.40 -12.53
N GLU A 58 2.17 -15.78 -13.44
CA GLU A 58 2.22 -15.23 -14.80
C GLU A 58 0.95 -15.55 -15.62
N ASP A 59 0.27 -16.64 -15.31
CA ASP A 59 -1.00 -17.04 -15.94
C ASP A 59 -2.24 -16.34 -15.36
N GLY A 60 -2.04 -15.47 -14.35
CA GLY A 60 -3.10 -14.72 -13.68
C GLY A 60 -3.79 -15.45 -12.54
N THR A 61 -3.41 -16.68 -12.22
CA THR A 61 -3.90 -17.38 -11.02
C THR A 61 -3.27 -16.80 -9.75
N PHE A 62 -3.93 -16.96 -8.61
CA PHE A 62 -3.30 -16.65 -7.33
C PHE A 62 -2.11 -17.59 -7.06
N LYS A 63 -1.10 -17.08 -6.36
CA LYS A 63 -0.05 -17.90 -5.76
C LYS A 63 -0.63 -18.87 -4.73
N SER A 64 0.12 -19.93 -4.43
CA SER A 64 -0.25 -20.87 -3.37
C SER A 64 -0.31 -20.18 -2.00
N ASP A 65 -1.09 -20.75 -1.07
CA ASP A 65 -1.21 -20.21 0.30
C ASP A 65 0.16 -20.04 0.98
N ASP A 66 1.09 -20.97 0.79
CA ASP A 66 2.44 -20.91 1.37
C ASP A 66 3.24 -19.74 0.81
N GLU A 67 3.23 -19.55 -0.52
CA GLU A 67 3.88 -18.41 -1.16
C GLU A 67 3.26 -17.07 -0.73
N LEU A 68 1.93 -17.02 -0.61
CA LEU A 68 1.23 -15.83 -0.15
C LEU A 68 1.58 -15.51 1.31
N ARG A 69 1.61 -16.51 2.20
CA ARG A 69 2.01 -16.33 3.61
C ARG A 69 3.42 -15.78 3.71
N GLU A 70 4.37 -16.33 2.95
CA GLU A 70 5.74 -15.86 2.98
C GLU A 70 5.85 -14.45 2.40
N LEU A 71 5.18 -14.16 1.27
CA LEU A 71 5.16 -12.82 0.66
C LEU A 71 4.76 -11.72 1.66
N TYR A 72 3.65 -11.92 2.38
CA TYR A 72 3.17 -10.91 3.33
C TYR A 72 4.02 -10.85 4.61
N LYS A 73 4.54 -11.99 5.07
CA LYS A 73 5.43 -12.06 6.24
C LYS A 73 6.77 -11.38 5.98
N GLU A 74 7.38 -11.57 4.82
CA GLU A 74 8.62 -10.88 4.40
C GLU A 74 8.42 -9.37 4.33
N ALA A 75 7.22 -8.92 3.94
CA ALA A 75 6.85 -7.51 3.95
C ALA A 75 6.59 -6.95 5.35
N GLY A 76 6.62 -7.77 6.40
CA GLY A 76 6.42 -7.36 7.79
C GLY A 76 4.96 -7.37 8.26
N LEU A 77 4.06 -8.07 7.56
CA LEU A 77 2.66 -8.18 7.98
C LEU A 77 2.57 -8.96 9.31
N ASP A 78 1.93 -8.35 10.30
CA ASP A 78 1.66 -8.96 11.60
C ASP A 78 0.26 -9.59 11.59
N SER A 79 0.19 -10.91 11.47
CA SER A 79 -1.08 -11.64 11.39
C SER A 79 -1.93 -11.57 12.68
N SER A 80 -1.39 -11.06 13.78
CA SER A 80 -2.15 -10.80 15.01
C SER A 80 -2.95 -9.48 14.96
N LYS A 81 -2.66 -8.61 13.99
CA LYS A 81 -3.32 -7.30 13.82
C LYS A 81 -4.37 -7.35 12.70
N SER A 82 -5.41 -6.54 12.88
CA SER A 82 -6.32 -6.18 11.79
C SER A 82 -5.55 -5.58 10.61
N THR A 83 -6.06 -5.75 9.40
CA THR A 83 -5.40 -5.30 8.17
C THR A 83 -6.31 -4.44 7.31
N ILE A 84 -5.78 -3.37 6.74
CA ILE A 84 -6.45 -2.52 5.76
C ILE A 84 -5.60 -2.50 4.49
N ALA A 85 -6.15 -2.95 3.37
CA ALA A 85 -5.51 -2.86 2.06
C ALA A 85 -6.01 -1.63 1.30
N TYR A 86 -5.14 -0.94 0.58
CA TYR A 86 -5.50 0.20 -0.25
C TYR A 86 -4.63 0.32 -1.51
N CYS A 87 -5.14 0.96 -2.56
CA CYS A 87 -4.40 1.26 -3.77
C CYS A 87 -4.59 2.73 -4.20
N ARG A 88 -4.98 3.00 -5.45
CA ARG A 88 -5.46 4.34 -5.87
C ARG A 88 -6.97 4.49 -5.70
N ILE A 89 -7.76 3.49 -6.09
CA ILE A 89 -9.23 3.55 -6.16
C ILE A 89 -9.94 2.25 -5.73
N GLY A 90 -9.33 1.45 -4.86
CA GLY A 90 -9.95 0.22 -4.32
C GLY A 90 -9.87 -1.03 -5.20
N GLU A 91 -9.57 -0.92 -6.50
CA GLU A 91 -9.62 -2.04 -7.45
C GLU A 91 -8.56 -3.13 -7.16
N ARG A 92 -7.28 -2.75 -7.10
CA ARG A 92 -6.15 -3.66 -6.84
C ARG A 92 -6.08 -4.10 -5.39
N SER A 93 -6.53 -3.24 -4.47
CA SER A 93 -6.62 -3.60 -3.06
C SER A 93 -7.73 -4.60 -2.77
N SER A 94 -8.78 -4.68 -3.61
CA SER A 94 -9.76 -5.77 -3.53
C SER A 94 -9.13 -7.14 -3.82
N HIS A 95 -8.18 -7.22 -4.76
CA HIS A 95 -7.46 -8.45 -5.07
C HIS A 95 -6.59 -8.92 -3.88
N THR A 96 -5.86 -7.99 -3.26
CA THR A 96 -5.09 -8.28 -2.04
C THR A 96 -5.99 -8.59 -0.84
N TRP A 97 -7.13 -7.89 -0.69
CA TRP A 97 -8.12 -8.21 0.32
C TRP A 97 -8.61 -9.66 0.18
N PHE A 98 -8.92 -10.11 -1.05
CA PHE A 98 -9.34 -11.49 -1.32
C PHE A 98 -8.24 -12.49 -0.94
N ALA A 99 -6.99 -12.22 -1.33
CA ALA A 99 -5.87 -13.10 -0.97
C ALA A 99 -5.70 -13.22 0.56
N LEU A 100 -5.76 -12.11 1.29
CA LEU A 100 -5.58 -12.11 2.74
C LEU A 100 -6.78 -12.72 3.50
N HIS A 101 -8.00 -12.36 3.10
CA HIS A 101 -9.22 -12.76 3.79
C HIS A 101 -9.69 -14.16 3.35
N GLU A 102 -9.94 -14.34 2.06
CA GLU A 102 -10.59 -15.54 1.52
C GLU A 102 -9.62 -16.72 1.36
N LEU A 103 -8.37 -16.47 0.96
CA LEU A 103 -7.37 -17.54 0.78
C LEU A 103 -6.60 -17.83 2.07
N LEU A 104 -6.04 -16.80 2.70
CA LEU A 104 -5.20 -16.98 3.89
C LEU A 104 -5.98 -17.08 5.20
N GLY A 105 -7.26 -16.74 5.21
CA GLY A 105 -8.16 -16.89 6.35
C GLY A 105 -7.98 -15.83 7.44
N LEU A 106 -7.47 -14.63 7.11
CA LEU A 106 -7.39 -13.53 8.08
C LEU A 106 -8.78 -12.91 8.26
N ASN A 107 -9.33 -12.95 9.48
CA ASN A 107 -10.73 -12.60 9.75
C ASN A 107 -11.05 -11.10 9.77
N ASP A 108 -10.06 -10.22 10.01
CA ASP A 108 -10.27 -8.77 10.09
C ASP A 108 -9.42 -8.04 9.05
N VAL A 109 -9.84 -8.19 7.79
CA VAL A 109 -9.23 -7.53 6.63
C VAL A 109 -10.28 -6.65 5.97
N LYS A 110 -9.93 -5.38 5.76
CA LYS A 110 -10.79 -4.37 5.13
C LYS A 110 -10.16 -3.84 3.85
N ASN A 111 -10.98 -3.58 2.84
CA ASN A 111 -10.57 -2.83 1.66
C ASN A 111 -10.94 -1.35 1.87
N TYR A 112 -9.95 -0.47 1.82
CA TYR A 112 -10.19 0.97 1.81
C TYR A 112 -10.32 1.46 0.37
N ASP A 113 -11.55 1.56 -0.11
CA ASP A 113 -11.91 1.89 -1.48
C ASP A 113 -11.56 3.33 -1.88
N GLY A 114 -11.71 4.28 -0.95
CA GLY A 114 -11.28 5.67 -1.14
C GLY A 114 -9.78 5.79 -1.46
N SER A 115 -8.97 4.89 -0.89
CA SER A 115 -7.58 4.65 -1.31
C SER A 115 -6.74 5.94 -1.41
N TRP A 116 -5.70 5.97 -2.25
CA TRP A 116 -4.79 7.12 -2.35
C TRP A 116 -5.41 8.35 -3.02
N THR A 117 -6.38 8.21 -3.93
CA THR A 117 -7.03 9.38 -4.54
C THR A 117 -7.77 10.21 -3.49
N GLU A 118 -8.46 9.54 -2.54
CA GLU A 118 -9.01 10.19 -1.37
C GLU A 118 -7.89 10.63 -0.42
N TYR A 119 -7.11 9.69 0.14
CA TYR A 119 -6.17 9.97 1.24
C TYR A 119 -5.13 11.03 0.88
N GLY A 120 -4.50 10.91 -0.29
CA GLY A 120 -3.49 11.85 -0.77
C GLY A 120 -4.04 13.22 -1.13
N SER A 121 -5.36 13.41 -1.09
CA SER A 121 -6.05 14.68 -1.31
C SER A 121 -6.65 15.28 -0.03
N LEU A 122 -6.58 14.57 1.10
CA LEU A 122 -7.09 15.06 2.37
C LEU A 122 -6.18 16.15 2.96
N VAL A 123 -6.81 17.18 3.51
CA VAL A 123 -6.10 18.24 4.25
C VAL A 123 -5.75 17.74 5.64
N GLY A 124 -4.49 17.93 6.05
CA GLY A 124 -4.04 17.74 7.43
C GLY A 124 -3.82 16.30 7.88
N VAL A 125 -3.86 15.32 6.97
CA VAL A 125 -3.48 13.93 7.28
C VAL A 125 -1.97 13.73 7.12
N PRO A 126 -1.36 12.83 7.91
CA PRO A 126 0.07 12.54 7.80
C PRO A 126 0.37 11.73 6.54
N VAL A 127 1.52 11.99 5.91
CA VAL A 127 2.00 11.31 4.69
C VAL A 127 3.50 11.07 4.85
N GLU A 128 3.96 9.85 4.56
CA GLU A 128 5.38 9.54 4.41
C GLU A 128 5.78 9.66 2.93
N ASN A 129 6.86 10.40 2.65
CA ASN A 129 7.38 10.58 1.29
C ASN A 129 8.91 10.42 1.25
N PRO A 130 9.39 9.16 1.14
CA PRO A 130 10.81 8.86 1.10
C PRO A 130 11.58 9.56 -0.03
N SER A 131 10.92 9.86 -1.17
CA SER A 131 11.57 10.54 -2.29
C SER A 131 11.89 12.02 -1.99
N ALA A 132 11.05 12.69 -1.19
CA ALA A 132 11.30 14.07 -0.77
C ALA A 132 12.45 14.14 0.24
N GLU A 133 12.50 13.21 1.20
CA GLU A 133 13.55 13.15 2.23
C GLU A 133 14.96 12.95 1.64
N LYS A 134 15.07 12.17 0.56
CA LYS A 134 16.34 12.00 -0.16
C LYS A 134 16.79 13.26 -0.89
N SER A 135 15.85 14.07 -1.39
CA SER A 135 16.18 15.30 -2.11
C SER A 135 16.74 16.39 -1.19
N GLU A 136 16.40 16.36 0.11
CA GLU A 136 16.90 17.30 1.11
C GLU A 136 18.26 16.89 1.71
N ASN A 137 18.75 15.67 1.45
CA ASN A 137 20.01 15.16 2.03
C ASN A 137 20.93 14.45 1.00
N PRO A 138 21.46 15.17 -0.01
CA PRO A 138 22.20 14.60 -1.14
C PRO A 138 23.58 14.00 -0.81
N SER A 139 24.08 14.12 0.43
CA SER A 139 25.44 13.67 0.80
C SER A 139 25.59 12.19 1.14
N ALA A 140 24.52 11.38 1.09
CA ALA A 140 24.57 9.96 1.46
C ALA A 140 24.77 8.98 0.29
N GLU A 141 24.69 9.43 -0.97
CA GLU A 141 24.79 8.55 -2.15
C GLU A 141 26.19 8.52 -2.81
N ALA A 142 27.19 9.21 -2.26
CA ALA A 142 28.56 9.19 -2.79
C ALA A 142 29.48 8.19 -2.06
N THR A 143 29.06 6.92 -1.89
CA THR A 143 30.03 5.82 -1.68
C THR A 143 29.40 4.45 -2.00
N LYS A 144 29.48 4.03 -3.26
CA LYS A 144 29.69 2.64 -3.64
C LYS A 144 30.22 2.53 -5.06
#